data_AF-A9KBD2-F1
#
_entry.id   AF-A9KBD2-F1
#
_cell.length_a   1.000
_cell.length_b   1.000
_cell.length_c   1.000
_cell.angle_alpha   90.00
_cell.angle_beta   90.00
_cell.angle_gamma   90.00
#
_symmetry.space_group_name_H-M   'P 1'
#
loop_
_entity.id
_entity.type
_entity.pdbx_description
1 polymer ?
#
loop_
_entity_poly.entity_id
_entity_poly.type
_entity_poly.pdbx_seq_one_letter_code
_entity_poly.pdbx_strand_id
1 'polypeptide(L)' 'MLVLTRTNGQAIKIGNEGEITVTVLEVRGNQVRMGIDAPKHIAVHREEIYQRIQEEKPKAPPILEEVE' A
#
# COMPACT_ATOMS: atom_id res chain seq x y z
N MET A 1 -12.62 -5.55 -0.35
CA MET A 1 -11.67 -5.98 0.70
C MET A 1 -11.43 -7.48 0.53
N LEU A 2 -10.17 -7.89 0.34
CA LEU A 2 -9.77 -9.31 0.27
C LEU A 2 -9.01 -9.65 1.56
N VAL A 3 -9.37 -10.75 2.22
CA VAL A 3 -8.78 -11.14 3.52
C VAL A 3 -7.93 -12.39 3.32
N LEU A 4 -6.65 -12.30 3.71
CA LEU A 4 -5.69 -13.40 3.60
C LEU A 4 -4.96 -13.57 4.93
N THR A 5 -4.95 -14.79 5.46
CA THR A 5 -4.17 -15.12 6.67
C THR A 5 -2.81 -15.64 6.25
N ARG A 6 -1.74 -15.00 6.71
CA ARG A 6 -0.34 -15.39 6.47
C ARG A 6 0.40 -15.63 7.77
N THR A 7 1.29 -16.61 7.78
CA THR A 7 2.22 -16.87 8.89
C THR A 7 3.57 -16.19 8.63
N ASN A 8 4.44 -16.17 9.65
CA ASN A 8 5.78 -15.61 9.53
C ASN A 8 6.56 -16.24 8.36
N GLY A 9 7.20 -15.42 7.54
CA GLY A 9 7.97 -15.82 6.35
C GLY A 9 7.13 -15.97 5.08
N GLN A 10 5.80 -15.83 5.14
CA GLN A 10 4.97 -15.88 3.95
C GLN A 10 4.81 -14.50 3.30
N ALA A 11 4.66 -14.50 1.97
CA ALA A 11 4.46 -13.30 1.18
C ALA A 11 3.12 -13.32 0.41
N ILE A 12 2.61 -12.14 0.13
CA ILE A 12 1.45 -11.85 -0.71
C ILE A 12 1.95 -11.02 -1.89
N LYS A 13 1.56 -11.41 -3.10
CA LYS A 13 1.84 -10.65 -4.31
C LYS A 13 0.59 -9.91 -4.76
N ILE A 14 0.73 -8.64 -5.10
CA ILE A 14 -0.35 -7.74 -5.53
C ILE A 14 0.05 -7.13 -6.88
N GLY A 15 -0.91 -7.03 -7.79
CA GLY A 15 -0.68 -6.54 -9.16
C GLY A 15 -0.43 -7.66 -10.17
N ASN A 16 -0.32 -7.28 -11.44
CA ASN A 16 0.01 -8.20 -12.52
C ASN A 16 1.52 -8.47 -12.45
N GLU A 17 1.92 -9.75 -12.50
CA GLU A 17 3.33 -10.19 -12.39
C GLU A 17 4.02 -9.94 -11.03
N GLY A 18 3.27 -9.61 -9.98
CA GLY A 18 3.83 -9.45 -8.63
C GLY A 18 4.53 -8.12 -8.41
N GLU A 19 4.00 -7.06 -9.03
CA GLU A 19 4.46 -5.68 -8.92
C GLU A 19 4.68 -5.23 -7.46
N ILE A 20 3.80 -5.64 -6.53
CA ILE A 20 4.00 -5.38 -5.10
C ILE A 20 4.11 -6.72 -4.38
N THR A 21 5.11 -6.85 -3.51
CA THR A 21 5.27 -8.02 -2.64
C THR A 21 5.24 -7.60 -1.18
N VAL A 22 4.25 -8.10 -0.44
CA VAL A 22 4.11 -7.88 1.00
C VAL A 22 4.54 -9.15 1.72
N THR A 23 5.60 -9.07 2.51
CA THR A 23 6.17 -10.20 3.25
C THR A 23 5.97 -10.02 4.75
N VAL A 24 5.48 -11.05 5.43
CA VAL A 24 5.43 -11.06 6.90
C VAL A 24 6.81 -11.46 7.41
N LEU A 25 7.54 -10.52 8.00
CA LEU A 25 8.91 -10.74 8.51
C LEU A 25 8.93 -11.27 9.93
N GLU A 26 7.99 -10.85 10.77
CA GLU A 26 7.90 -11.30 12.15
C GLU A 26 6.51 -10.98 12.73
N VAL A 27 6.04 -11.83 13.64
CA VAL A 27 4.82 -11.56 14.43
C VAL A 27 5.22 -11.60 15.90
N ARG A 28 5.03 -10.49 16.61
CA ARG A 28 5.28 -10.35 18.05
C ARG A 28 4.00 -9.92 18.76
N GLY A 29 3.28 -10.87 19.34
CA GLY A 29 1.99 -10.62 19.98
C GLY A 29 1.01 -10.00 18.99
N ASN A 30 0.68 -8.72 19.20
CA ASN A 30 -0.23 -7.96 18.33
C ASN A 30 0.49 -7.11 17.28
N GLN A 31 1.82 -7.06 17.30
CA GLN A 31 2.60 -6.32 16.31
C GLN A 31 3.09 -7.26 15.21
N VAL A 32 2.96 -6.82 13.97
CA VAL A 32 3.44 -7.54 12.80
C VAL A 32 4.47 -6.68 12.10
N ARG A 33 5.67 -7.22 11.88
CA ARG A 33 6.67 -6.62 11.02
C ARG A 33 6.38 -7.06 9.59
N MET A 34 6.00 -6.11 8.75
CA MET A 34 5.73 -6.34 7.33
C MET A 34 6.83 -5.67 6.50
N GLY A 35 7.42 -6.42 5.58
CA GLY A 35 8.24 -5.89 4.50
C GLY A 35 7.35 -5.64 3.29
N ILE A 36 7.40 -4.44 2.72
CA ILE A 36 6.68 -4.11 1.50
C ILE A 36 7.74 -3.80 0.46
N ASP A 37 7.84 -4.65 -0.55
CA ASP A 37 8.63 -4.41 -1.74
C ASP A 37 7.68 -3.89 -2.82
N ALA A 38 7.94 -2.68 -3.29
CA ALA A 38 7.15 -2.05 -4.34
C ALA A 38 8.09 -1.24 -5.24
N PRO A 39 7.82 -1.19 -6.55
CA PRO A 39 8.59 -0.42 -7.51
C PRO A 39 8.42 1.07 -7.29
N LYS A 40 9.37 1.85 -7.83
CA LYS A 40 9.49 3.30 -7.58
C LYS A 40 8.27 4.12 -8.03
N HIS A 41 7.43 3.59 -8.92
CA HIS A 41 6.20 4.26 -9.34
C HIS A 41 5.07 4.16 -8.31
N ILE A 42 5.17 3.24 -7.34
CA ILE A 42 4.19 3.07 -6.26
C ILE A 42 4.77 3.64 -4.98
N ALA A 43 4.17 4.72 -4.49
CA ALA A 43 4.54 5.29 -3.21
C ALA A 43 3.90 4.47 -2.06
N VAL A 44 4.75 3.92 -1.18
CA VAL A 44 4.31 3.20 0.03
C VAL A 44 4.37 4.15 1.21
N HIS A 45 3.21 4.46 1.78
CA HIS A 45 3.09 5.33 2.95
C HIS A 45 2.41 4.59 4.10
N ARG A 46 2.71 5.02 5.32
CA ARG A 46 1.89 4.66 6.47
C ARG A 46 0.58 5.43 6.40
N GLU A 47 -0.51 4.80 6.79
CA GLU A 47 -1.86 5.38 6.65
C GLU A 47 -1.97 6.75 7.35
N GLU A 48 -1.40 6.90 8.55
CA GLU A 48 -1.45 8.16 9.28
C GLU A 48 -0.70 9.30 8.57
N ILE A 49 0.33 8.97 7.79
CA ILE A 49 1.11 9.93 7.02
C ILE A 49 0.39 10.27 5.71
N TYR A 50 -0.21 9.26 5.07
CA TYR A 50 -0.97 9.44 3.83
C TYR A 50 -2.18 10.36 4.03
N GLN A 51 -2.92 10.19 5.13
CA GLN A 51 -4.06 11.05 5.47
C GLN A 51 -3.62 12.51 5.63
N ARG A 52 -2.56 12.78 6.40
CA ARG A 52 -2.03 14.15 6.57
C ARG A 52 -1.56 14.76 5.25
N ILE A 53 -0.86 14.01 4.41
CA ILE A 53 -0.39 14.51 3.11
C ILE A 53 -1.57 14.81 2.18
N GLN A 54 -2.66 14.04 2.22
CA GLN A 54 -3.85 14.34 1.43
C GLN A 54 -4.62 15.56 1.94
N GLU A 55 -4.65 15.78 3.25
CA GLU A 55 -5.27 16.98 3.84
C GLU A 55 -4.47 18.26 3.50
N GLU A 56 -3.14 18.17 3.41
CA GLU A 56 -2.28 19.31 3.07
C GLU A 56 -2.06 19.51 1.56
N LYS A 57 -2.36 18.52 0.72
CA LYS A 57 -2.35 18.72 -0.74
C LYS A 57 -3.51 19.65 -1.11
N PRO A 58 -3.26 20.83 -1.71
CA PRO A 58 -4.34 21.57 -2.34
C PRO A 58 -4.95 20.66 -3.38
N LYS A 59 -6.25 20.40 -3.25
CA LYS A 59 -7.11 19.66 -4.17
C LYS A 59 -6.71 20.04 -5.60
N ALA A 60 -5.85 19.25 -6.24
CA ALA A 60 -5.64 19.38 -7.67
C ALA A 60 -7.02 19.09 -8.28
N PRO A 61 -7.58 20.01 -9.07
CA PRO A 61 -8.97 19.94 -9.48
C PRO A 61 -9.23 18.59 -10.14
N PRO A 62 -10.43 18.01 -9.96
CA PRO A 62 -10.82 16.87 -10.76
C PRO A 62 -10.66 17.29 -12.22
N ILE A 63 -9.84 16.57 -12.96
CA ILE A 63 -9.82 16.68 -14.41
C ILE A 63 -11.26 16.45 -14.87
N LEU A 64 -11.92 17.54 -15.26
CA LEU A 64 -13.17 17.49 -16.01
C LEU A 64 -12.79 16.86 -17.35
N GLU A 65 -13.13 15.60 -17.52
CA GLU A 65 -13.18 14.99 -18.85
C GLU A 65 -14.48 15.50 -19.52
N GLU A 66 -14.47 16.78 -19.88
CA GLU A 66 -15.28 17.28 -20.99
C GLU A 66 -14.48 17.04 -22.27
N VAL A 67 -14.83 16.03 -23.05
CA VAL A 67 -14.74 16.15 -24.51
C VAL A 67 -15.78 15.25 -25.21
N GLU A 68 -16.74 15.97 -25.79
CA GLU A 68 -17.49 15.79 -27.06
C GLU A 68 -18.15 14.44 -27.41
#